data_AF-A0A166FNT7-F1
#
_entry.id   AF-A0A166FNT7-F1
#
_cell.length_a   1.000
_cell.length_b   1.000
_cell.length_c   1.000
_cell.angle_alpha   90.00
_cell.angle_beta   90.00
_cell.angle_gamma   90.00
#
_symmetry.space_group_name_H-M   'P 1'
#
loop_
_entity.id
_entity.type
_entity.pdbx_description
1 polymer ?
#
loop_
_entity_poly.entity_id
_entity_poly.type
_entity_poly.pdbx_seq_one_letter_code
_entity_poly.pdbx_strand_id
1 'polypeptide(L)'
;MIGDRPSYNDWASRIVSVDRNAGDEFYLIGGCAEGDEIPSSDIFRMELKSMRWTNLTDQTKFPGSSGFWGNHVVHKPIPAVHSPAISAFYSVGRRFLLSFGGRQGKEGPPSQDLIGLDLDSLIWSIIPVEGGAVRGRMSATMVVVGQKLFIFGGLGWNKDAGECEVVNTFSVAECTGDENYGHWMWLVRDLDYPAGVPSLGFCNLQGIPVYEGKKILLTAGRLKNDEPFSLSGQTCVLFSPTNYSFQTQAHTPGDFPEDVGWYFLDALTITTPSDASALPSQAPAAQFVAWTPYDHDSLVPELWRYTLPPEEDCRSLNLREQMWGMRLDFAMFAVIGGRHFFFARDSETSTTYTTCVEIKL
;
A
#
# COMPACT_ATOMS: atom_id res chain seq x y z
N MET A 1 5.63 -22.93 4.08
CA MET A 1 4.62 -22.52 3.07
C MET A 1 4.59 -23.52 1.92
N ILE A 2 3.43 -23.75 1.31
CA ILE A 2 3.21 -24.73 0.23
C ILE A 2 2.55 -24.08 -0.99
N GLY A 3 2.51 -24.78 -2.13
CA GLY A 3 1.88 -24.27 -3.37
C GLY A 3 2.81 -23.43 -4.24
N ASP A 4 2.22 -22.60 -5.10
CA ASP A 4 2.93 -21.84 -6.15
C ASP A 4 3.51 -20.55 -5.59
N ARG A 5 4.74 -20.62 -5.08
CA ARG A 5 5.37 -19.48 -4.40
C ARG A 5 5.81 -18.41 -5.39
N PRO A 6 5.68 -17.11 -5.04
CA PRO A 6 6.31 -16.05 -5.80
C PRO A 6 7.84 -16.19 -5.80
N SER A 7 8.47 -16.10 -6.96
CA SER A 7 9.92 -16.19 -7.14
C SER A 7 10.59 -14.81 -7.27
N TYR A 8 10.24 -13.88 -6.36
CA TYR A 8 10.70 -12.49 -6.41
C TYR A 8 11.72 -12.16 -5.33
N ASN A 9 12.56 -11.16 -5.59
CA ASN A 9 13.63 -10.66 -4.70
C ASN A 9 13.27 -9.31 -4.04
N ASP A 10 11.98 -9.10 -3.81
CA ASP A 10 11.26 -7.90 -4.19
C ASP A 10 11.51 -6.57 -3.45
N TRP A 11 11.28 -5.49 -4.20
CA TRP A 11 11.05 -4.09 -3.76
C TRP A 11 9.79 -3.49 -4.41
N ALA A 12 9.22 -4.18 -5.40
CA ALA A 12 8.13 -3.68 -6.26
C ALA A 12 6.77 -4.31 -5.97
N SER A 13 6.69 -5.40 -5.18
CA SER A 13 5.41 -6.04 -4.90
C SER A 13 4.57 -5.20 -3.94
N ARG A 14 3.26 -5.45 -3.94
CA ARG A 14 2.33 -4.89 -2.96
C ARG A 14 1.50 -6.00 -2.34
N ILE A 15 1.56 -6.11 -1.01
CA ILE A 15 0.68 -6.95 -0.22
C ILE A 15 -0.60 -6.16 0.05
N VAL A 16 -1.74 -6.76 -0.29
CA VAL A 16 -3.05 -6.17 -0.06
C VAL A 16 -3.91 -7.16 0.71
N SER A 17 -4.24 -6.78 1.95
CA SER A 17 -5.25 -7.49 2.73
C SER A 17 -6.64 -7.09 2.24
N VAL A 18 -7.46 -8.08 1.89
CA VAL A 18 -8.83 -7.89 1.41
C VAL A 18 -9.86 -8.56 2.32
N ASP A 19 -9.51 -8.78 3.58
CA ASP A 19 -10.51 -9.01 4.61
C ASP A 19 -10.12 -8.30 5.91
N ARG A 20 -10.93 -7.32 6.33
CA ARG A 20 -10.75 -6.64 7.62
C ARG A 20 -11.15 -7.52 8.81
N ASN A 21 -11.98 -8.55 8.59
CA ASN A 21 -12.59 -9.33 9.66
C ASN A 21 -12.21 -10.83 9.64
N ALA A 22 -11.67 -11.37 8.54
CA ALA A 22 -11.31 -12.80 8.49
C ALA A 22 -9.81 -13.09 8.53
N GLY A 23 -8.90 -12.15 8.22
CA GLY A 23 -7.44 -12.36 8.37
C GLY A 23 -6.91 -13.68 7.79
N ASP A 24 -7.61 -14.26 6.82
CA ASP A 24 -7.42 -15.64 6.37
C ASP A 24 -6.67 -15.68 5.03
N GLU A 25 -6.67 -14.59 4.28
CA GLU A 25 -5.94 -14.48 3.02
C GLU A 25 -5.47 -13.05 2.72
N PHE A 26 -4.41 -12.95 1.91
CA PHE A 26 -3.96 -11.70 1.31
C PHE A 26 -3.52 -11.93 -0.13
N TYR A 27 -3.44 -10.84 -0.89
CA TYR A 27 -3.00 -10.85 -2.27
C TYR A 27 -1.65 -10.16 -2.40
N LEU A 28 -0.77 -10.74 -3.20
CA LEU A 28 0.49 -10.16 -3.62
C LEU A 28 0.37 -9.82 -5.10
N ILE A 29 0.66 -8.57 -5.47
CA ILE A 29 0.55 -8.11 -6.86
C ILE A 29 1.88 -7.53 -7.32
N GLY A 30 2.25 -7.85 -8.56
CA GLY A 30 3.49 -7.43 -9.17
C GLY A 30 4.69 -8.11 -8.52
N GLY A 31 5.72 -7.33 -8.24
CA GLY A 31 7.03 -7.86 -7.85
C GLY A 31 7.98 -7.85 -9.03
N CYS A 32 9.24 -8.19 -8.73
CA CYS A 32 10.30 -8.23 -9.72
C CYS A 32 11.08 -9.54 -9.51
N ALA A 33 11.35 -10.25 -10.59
CA ALA A 33 12.21 -11.42 -10.53
C ALA A 33 13.65 -11.00 -10.22
N GLU A 34 14.45 -11.93 -9.72
CA GLU A 34 15.87 -11.67 -9.47
C GLU A 34 16.59 -11.24 -10.76
N GLY A 35 17.31 -10.12 -10.70
CA GLY A 35 18.05 -9.56 -11.84
C GLY A 35 17.20 -8.92 -12.93
N ASP A 36 15.87 -8.86 -12.76
CA ASP A 36 14.98 -8.12 -13.63
C ASP A 36 14.69 -6.72 -13.07
N GLU A 37 14.46 -5.75 -13.94
CA GLU A 37 13.99 -4.40 -13.59
C GLU A 37 12.54 -4.18 -14.05
N ILE A 38 11.96 -5.16 -14.75
CA ILE A 38 10.60 -5.11 -15.29
C ILE A 38 9.65 -5.71 -14.25
N PRO A 39 8.72 -4.91 -13.70
CA PRO A 39 7.69 -5.43 -12.81
C PRO A 39 6.83 -6.48 -13.51
N SER A 40 6.43 -7.51 -12.77
CA SER A 40 5.49 -8.50 -13.28
C SER A 40 4.04 -7.98 -13.26
N SER A 41 3.17 -8.72 -13.94
CA SER A 41 1.71 -8.58 -13.84
C SER A 41 1.11 -9.64 -12.90
N ASP A 42 1.95 -10.28 -12.11
CA ASP A 42 1.54 -11.48 -11.42
C ASP A 42 0.67 -11.17 -10.22
N ILE A 43 -0.24 -12.11 -9.94
CA ILE A 43 -1.10 -12.05 -8.78
C ILE A 43 -1.00 -13.39 -8.06
N PHE A 44 -0.59 -13.33 -6.80
CA PHE A 44 -0.62 -14.48 -5.91
C PHE A 44 -1.61 -14.24 -4.79
N ARG A 45 -2.20 -15.33 -4.33
CA ARG A 45 -3.04 -15.35 -3.12
C ARG A 45 -2.39 -16.26 -2.10
N MET A 46 -2.19 -15.76 -0.88
CA MET A 46 -1.75 -16.56 0.26
C MET A 46 -2.91 -16.78 1.20
N GLU A 47 -3.26 -18.05 1.44
CA GLU A 47 -4.19 -18.45 2.51
C GLU A 47 -3.39 -18.74 3.79
N LEU A 48 -3.61 -17.94 4.84
CA LEU A 48 -2.87 -17.98 6.09
C LEU A 48 -3.17 -19.20 6.96
N LYS A 49 -4.38 -19.78 6.85
CA LYS A 49 -4.73 -21.00 7.61
C LYS A 49 -3.94 -22.22 7.14
N SER A 50 -3.79 -22.37 5.83
CA SER A 50 -3.09 -23.50 5.21
C SER A 50 -1.64 -23.17 4.85
N MET A 51 -1.24 -21.89 4.97
CA MET A 51 0.04 -21.34 4.51
C MET A 51 0.33 -21.71 3.04
N ARG A 52 -0.71 -21.60 2.20
CA ARG A 52 -0.68 -21.99 0.78
C ARG A 52 -0.68 -20.76 -0.12
N TRP A 53 0.32 -20.70 -0.99
CA TRP A 53 0.31 -19.81 -2.14
C TRP A 53 -0.47 -20.42 -3.31
N THR A 54 -1.26 -19.59 -3.98
CA THR A 54 -1.95 -19.90 -5.25
C THR A 54 -1.56 -18.84 -6.27
N ASN A 55 -1.04 -19.25 -7.43
CA ASN A 55 -0.80 -18.35 -8.56
C ASN A 55 -2.11 -18.12 -9.33
N LEU A 56 -2.52 -16.86 -9.45
CA LEU A 56 -3.74 -16.43 -10.12
C LEU A 56 -3.48 -15.69 -11.44
N THR A 57 -2.22 -15.49 -11.84
CA THR A 57 -1.84 -14.67 -13.02
C THR A 57 -2.61 -15.08 -14.28
N ASP A 58 -2.53 -16.37 -14.66
CA ASP A 58 -3.15 -16.88 -15.89
C ASP A 58 -4.67 -17.04 -15.79
N GLN A 59 -5.23 -16.84 -14.60
CA GLN A 59 -6.67 -16.92 -14.34
C GLN A 59 -7.38 -15.59 -14.56
N THR A 60 -6.62 -14.50 -14.69
CA THR A 60 -7.18 -13.17 -14.93
C THR A 60 -7.77 -13.02 -16.32
N LYS A 61 -8.84 -12.24 -16.38
CA LYS A 61 -9.66 -12.10 -17.58
C LYS A 61 -10.01 -10.64 -17.84
N PHE A 62 -10.28 -10.31 -19.09
CA PHE A 62 -10.68 -8.97 -19.52
C PHE A 62 -12.01 -9.04 -20.28
N PRO A 63 -12.94 -8.09 -20.08
CA PRO A 63 -14.15 -8.01 -20.88
C PRO A 63 -13.77 -7.65 -22.32
N GLY A 64 -13.90 -8.62 -23.22
CA GLY A 64 -13.69 -8.44 -24.65
C GLY A 64 -14.80 -7.58 -25.29
N SER A 65 -14.54 -7.13 -26.51
CA SER A 65 -15.52 -6.34 -27.27
C SER A 65 -16.83 -7.12 -27.45
N SER A 66 -17.95 -6.46 -27.19
CA SER A 66 -19.29 -6.98 -27.47
C SER A 66 -19.49 -7.09 -28.97
N GLY A 67 -19.19 -8.28 -29.52
CA GLY A 67 -19.47 -8.64 -30.91
C GLY A 67 -20.87 -9.20 -31.11
N PHE A 68 -21.21 -9.55 -32.36
CA PHE A 68 -22.51 -10.14 -32.74
C PHE A 68 -22.94 -11.40 -31.95
N TRP A 69 -21.99 -12.04 -31.25
CA TRP A 69 -22.22 -13.28 -30.48
C TRP A 69 -22.29 -13.05 -28.96
N GLY A 70 -22.38 -11.80 -28.49
CA GLY A 70 -22.54 -11.45 -27.06
C GLY A 70 -21.26 -10.96 -26.38
N ASN A 71 -21.33 -10.70 -25.07
CA ASN A 71 -20.20 -10.29 -24.25
C ASN A 71 -19.22 -11.46 -24.09
N HIS A 72 -18.03 -11.35 -24.69
CA HIS A 72 -16.98 -12.35 -24.55
C HIS A 72 -15.99 -11.91 -23.48
N VAL A 73 -15.58 -12.82 -22.61
CA VAL A 73 -14.50 -12.58 -21.65
C VAL A 73 -13.28 -13.36 -22.14
N VAL A 74 -12.14 -12.69 -22.27
CA VAL A 74 -10.89 -13.29 -22.78
C VAL A 74 -9.86 -13.40 -21.67
N HIS A 75 -9.05 -14.46 -21.66
CA HIS A 75 -7.89 -14.56 -20.78
C HIS A 75 -6.91 -13.44 -21.14
N LYS A 76 -6.54 -12.64 -20.15
CA LYS A 76 -5.62 -11.52 -20.32
C LYS A 76 -5.04 -11.14 -18.96
N PRO A 77 -3.70 -11.17 -18.79
CA PRO A 77 -3.04 -10.67 -17.59
C PRO A 77 -3.40 -9.22 -17.31
N ILE A 78 -3.41 -8.82 -16.03
CA ILE A 78 -3.45 -7.41 -15.67
C ILE A 78 -2.23 -6.68 -16.26
N PRO A 79 -2.28 -5.37 -16.51
CA PRO A 79 -1.12 -4.63 -17.02
C PRO A 79 0.04 -4.67 -16.02
N ALA A 80 1.23 -5.03 -16.50
CA ALA A 80 2.48 -4.92 -15.73
C ALA A 80 2.88 -3.44 -15.63
N VAL A 81 2.75 -2.86 -14.43
CA VAL A 81 3.02 -1.43 -14.19
C VAL A 81 4.01 -1.26 -13.04
N HIS A 82 4.94 -0.33 -13.21
CA HIS A 82 5.95 0.03 -12.22
C HIS A 82 5.41 1.04 -11.22
N SER A 83 5.54 0.72 -9.93
CA SER A 83 5.12 1.54 -8.79
C SER A 83 3.70 2.13 -8.91
N PRO A 84 2.66 1.34 -9.20
CA PRO A 84 1.29 1.81 -9.07
C PRO A 84 0.93 2.07 -7.61
N ALA A 85 -0.07 2.90 -7.38
CA ALA A 85 -0.73 2.98 -6.08
C ALA A 85 -1.82 1.90 -6.04
N ILE A 86 -1.80 1.00 -5.04
CA ILE A 86 -2.73 -0.13 -4.95
C ILE A 86 -3.48 -0.08 -3.63
N SER A 87 -4.79 -0.36 -3.65
CA SER A 87 -5.60 -0.47 -2.44
C SER A 87 -6.75 -1.47 -2.62
N ALA A 88 -7.21 -2.07 -1.52
CA ALA A 88 -8.42 -2.87 -1.51
C ALA A 88 -9.65 -1.96 -1.52
N PHE A 89 -10.69 -2.37 -2.24
CA PHE A 89 -11.98 -1.69 -2.27
C PHE A 89 -13.11 -2.71 -2.11
N TYR A 90 -14.12 -2.33 -1.34
CA TYR A 90 -15.31 -3.15 -1.13
C TYR A 90 -16.52 -2.36 -1.54
N SER A 91 -17.34 -2.95 -2.39
CA SER A 91 -18.60 -2.35 -2.80
C SER A 91 -19.63 -3.46 -3.00
N VAL A 92 -20.80 -3.29 -2.39
CA VAL A 92 -21.96 -4.19 -2.56
C VAL A 92 -21.62 -5.67 -2.32
N GLY A 93 -20.84 -5.95 -1.27
CA GLY A 93 -20.44 -7.32 -0.91
C GLY A 93 -19.41 -7.97 -1.84
N ARG A 94 -18.86 -7.23 -2.81
CA ARG A 94 -17.78 -7.69 -3.69
C ARG A 94 -16.45 -7.06 -3.29
N ARG A 95 -15.37 -7.78 -3.59
CA ARG A 95 -14.00 -7.39 -3.24
C ARG A 95 -13.23 -7.04 -4.50
N PHE A 96 -12.57 -5.89 -4.47
CA PHE A 96 -11.81 -5.38 -5.60
C PHE A 96 -10.39 -5.01 -5.18
N LEU A 97 -9.46 -5.20 -6.09
CA LEU A 97 -8.15 -4.58 -6.05
C LEU A 97 -8.16 -3.41 -7.02
N LEU A 98 -7.91 -2.21 -6.51
CA LEU A 98 -7.76 -1.01 -7.31
C LEU A 98 -6.28 -0.71 -7.50
N SER A 99 -5.88 -0.40 -8.73
CA SER A 99 -4.54 0.06 -9.09
C SER A 99 -4.65 1.37 -9.86
N PHE A 100 -4.00 2.42 -9.35
CA PHE A 100 -3.95 3.71 -10.01
C PHE A 100 -2.53 4.03 -10.49
N GLY A 101 -2.44 4.46 -11.74
CA GLY A 101 -1.22 4.95 -12.37
C GLY A 101 -0.12 3.89 -12.52
N GLY A 102 1.09 4.23 -12.11
CA GLY A 102 2.30 3.50 -12.43
C GLY A 102 2.77 3.76 -13.87
N ARG A 103 3.90 3.17 -14.25
CA ARG A 103 4.51 3.34 -15.59
C ARG A 103 4.71 1.99 -16.26
N GLN A 104 4.35 1.88 -17.54
CA GLN A 104 4.72 0.72 -18.35
C GLN A 104 6.09 0.98 -18.99
N GLY A 105 7.06 0.10 -18.73
CA GLY A 105 8.43 0.25 -19.23
C GLY A 105 9.24 1.37 -18.55
N LYS A 106 10.40 1.68 -19.13
CA LYS A 106 11.39 2.62 -18.56
C LYS A 106 11.23 4.07 -19.01
N GLU A 107 10.47 4.33 -20.07
CA GLU A 107 10.32 5.65 -20.71
C GLU A 107 8.85 6.12 -20.79
N GLY A 108 8.61 7.40 -21.09
CA GLY A 108 7.27 8.00 -21.20
C GLY A 108 6.59 8.46 -19.88
N PRO A 109 5.42 9.08 -19.94
CA PRO A 109 4.72 9.54 -18.73
C PRO A 109 4.14 8.37 -17.92
N PRO A 110 4.00 8.50 -16.58
CA PRO A 110 3.16 7.59 -15.80
C PRO A 110 1.70 7.64 -16.26
N SER A 111 0.98 6.52 -16.14
CA SER A 111 -0.44 6.43 -16.45
C SER A 111 -1.30 7.16 -15.43
N GLN A 112 -2.51 7.54 -15.84
CA GLN A 112 -3.59 8.06 -15.02
C GLN A 112 -4.76 7.06 -14.90
N ASP A 113 -4.59 5.84 -15.42
CA ASP A 113 -5.65 4.84 -15.45
C ASP A 113 -5.96 4.31 -14.05
N LEU A 114 -7.24 4.11 -13.77
CA LEU A 114 -7.72 3.33 -12.64
C LEU A 114 -8.09 1.94 -13.15
N ILE A 115 -7.37 0.92 -12.70
CA ILE A 115 -7.64 -0.47 -13.02
C ILE A 115 -8.35 -1.09 -11.81
N GLY A 116 -9.47 -1.75 -12.05
CA GLY A 116 -10.15 -2.57 -11.05
C GLY A 116 -10.07 -4.04 -11.43
N LEU A 117 -9.64 -4.89 -10.50
CA LEU A 117 -9.71 -6.34 -10.58
C LEU A 117 -10.74 -6.82 -9.56
N ASP A 118 -11.80 -7.45 -10.04
CA ASP A 118 -12.76 -8.14 -9.20
C ASP A 118 -12.17 -9.47 -8.72
N LEU A 119 -12.05 -9.64 -7.41
CA LEU A 119 -11.35 -10.78 -6.82
C LEU A 119 -12.17 -12.08 -6.82
N ASP A 120 -13.48 -11.99 -6.98
CA ASP A 120 -14.36 -13.15 -6.98
C ASP A 120 -14.46 -13.78 -8.38
N SER A 121 -14.41 -12.96 -9.43
CA SER A 121 -14.48 -13.38 -10.83
C SER A 121 -13.14 -13.37 -11.57
N LEU A 122 -12.13 -12.71 -11.00
CA LEU A 122 -10.81 -12.44 -11.59
C LEU A 122 -10.89 -11.71 -12.94
N ILE A 123 -11.98 -10.98 -13.17
CA ILE A 123 -12.13 -10.09 -14.32
C ILE A 123 -11.56 -8.74 -13.93
N TRP A 124 -10.77 -8.12 -14.80
CA TRP A 124 -10.29 -6.75 -14.62
C TRP A 124 -10.68 -5.86 -15.79
N SER A 125 -10.76 -4.56 -15.53
CA SER A 125 -10.98 -3.53 -16.55
C SER A 125 -10.34 -2.21 -16.16
N ILE A 126 -10.07 -1.36 -17.15
CA ILE A 126 -9.83 0.06 -16.90
C ILE A 126 -11.18 0.68 -16.56
N ILE A 127 -11.30 1.21 -15.34
CA ILE A 127 -12.49 1.87 -14.83
C ILE A 127 -12.51 3.30 -15.40
N PRO A 128 -13.54 3.67 -16.17
CA PRO A 128 -13.74 5.06 -16.55
C PRO A 128 -14.03 5.91 -15.32
N VAL A 129 -13.27 6.99 -15.14
CA VAL A 129 -13.53 7.97 -14.08
C VAL A 129 -13.93 9.29 -14.74
N GLU A 130 -15.16 9.73 -14.43
CA GLU A 130 -15.74 10.94 -14.98
C GLU A 130 -15.23 12.21 -14.29
N GLY A 131 -15.60 13.36 -14.83
CA GLY A 131 -15.25 14.67 -14.25
C GLY A 131 -13.90 15.22 -14.70
N GLY A 132 -13.18 14.55 -15.62
CA GLY A 132 -11.95 15.06 -16.24
C GLY A 132 -10.72 14.23 -15.90
N ALA A 133 -9.57 14.60 -16.47
CA ALA A 133 -8.32 13.91 -16.24
C ALA A 133 -7.60 14.45 -14.98
N VAL A 134 -6.90 13.55 -14.30
CA VAL A 134 -5.91 13.88 -13.27
C VAL A 134 -4.51 13.58 -13.80
N ARG A 135 -3.47 14.15 -13.19
CA ARG A 135 -2.08 13.86 -13.57
C ARG A 135 -1.77 12.39 -13.30
N GLY A 136 -1.19 11.70 -14.29
CA GLY A 136 -0.66 10.35 -14.10
C GLY A 136 0.51 10.32 -13.13
N ARG A 137 0.57 9.30 -12.27
CA ARG A 137 1.54 9.22 -11.16
C ARG A 137 2.15 7.85 -10.99
N MET A 138 3.38 7.78 -10.49
CA MET A 138 4.00 6.56 -9.96
C MET A 138 4.49 6.80 -8.53
N SER A 139 4.62 5.74 -7.73
CA SER A 139 5.05 5.81 -6.32
C SER A 139 4.19 6.74 -5.45
N ALA A 140 2.93 6.96 -5.85
CA ALA A 140 1.91 7.63 -5.05
C ALA A 140 1.34 6.68 -4.00
N THR A 141 0.71 7.21 -2.96
CA THR A 141 -0.11 6.42 -2.04
C THR A 141 -1.59 6.59 -2.38
N MET A 142 -2.35 5.49 -2.30
CA MET A 142 -3.79 5.48 -2.50
C MET A 142 -4.48 4.86 -1.28
N VAL A 143 -5.39 5.62 -0.69
CA VAL A 143 -6.14 5.21 0.50
C VAL A 143 -7.63 5.22 0.19
N VAL A 144 -8.31 4.15 0.54
CA VAL A 144 -9.77 4.02 0.41
C VAL A 144 -10.43 4.28 1.77
N VAL A 145 -11.38 5.21 1.79
CA VAL A 145 -12.25 5.50 2.95
C VAL A 145 -13.70 5.53 2.48
N GLY A 146 -14.49 4.54 2.92
CA GLY A 146 -15.85 4.35 2.41
C GLY A 146 -15.84 4.12 0.90
N GLN A 147 -16.66 4.88 0.18
CA GLN A 147 -16.74 4.83 -1.30
C GLN A 147 -15.79 5.80 -2.00
N LYS A 148 -14.83 6.40 -1.28
CA LYS A 148 -13.88 7.37 -1.84
C LYS A 148 -12.47 6.81 -1.86
N LEU A 149 -11.77 7.06 -2.97
CA LEU A 149 -10.32 6.89 -3.07
C LEU A 149 -9.65 8.26 -2.94
N PHE A 150 -8.52 8.27 -2.26
CA PHE A 150 -7.67 9.44 -2.05
C PHE A 150 -6.26 9.10 -2.54
N ILE A 151 -5.74 9.89 -3.47
CA ILE A 151 -4.41 9.69 -4.05
C ILE A 151 -3.54 10.87 -3.67
N PHE A 152 -2.38 10.60 -3.07
CA PHE A 152 -1.45 11.62 -2.59
C PHE A 152 -0.06 11.42 -3.19
N GLY A 153 0.59 12.54 -3.51
CA GLY A 153 2.02 12.59 -3.74
C GLY A 153 2.49 11.80 -4.94
N GLY A 154 3.72 11.30 -4.85
CA GLY A 154 4.39 10.50 -5.87
C GLY A 154 5.12 11.34 -6.92
N LEU A 155 5.45 10.68 -8.02
CA LEU A 155 6.12 11.27 -9.16
C LEU A 155 5.16 11.43 -10.33
N GLY A 156 5.16 12.60 -10.97
CA GLY A 156 4.37 12.90 -12.17
C GLY A 156 5.23 13.45 -13.30
N TRP A 157 4.75 13.33 -14.54
CA TRP A 157 5.53 13.74 -15.72
C TRP A 157 5.59 15.25 -15.87
N ASN A 158 6.78 15.84 -15.89
CA ASN A 158 7.02 17.22 -16.29
C ASN A 158 7.31 17.26 -17.80
N LYS A 159 6.40 17.87 -18.58
CA LYS A 159 6.51 17.90 -20.04
C LYS A 159 7.67 18.78 -20.51
N ASP A 160 7.97 19.85 -19.80
CA ASP A 160 9.00 20.82 -20.18
C ASP A 160 10.40 20.29 -19.87
N ALA A 161 10.56 19.61 -18.73
CA ALA A 161 11.81 18.97 -18.35
C ALA A 161 12.02 17.60 -19.04
N GLY A 162 10.95 16.96 -19.51
CA GLY A 162 11.02 15.64 -20.13
C GLY A 162 11.35 14.51 -19.14
N GLU A 163 11.03 14.70 -17.85
CA GLU A 163 11.31 13.75 -16.78
C GLU A 163 10.21 13.75 -15.71
N CYS A 164 10.30 12.81 -14.76
CA CYS A 164 9.38 12.75 -13.63
C CYS A 164 9.85 13.66 -12.48
N GLU A 165 8.92 14.36 -11.85
CA GLU A 165 9.17 15.23 -10.70
C GLU A 165 8.24 14.90 -9.53
N VAL A 166 8.63 15.29 -8.31
CA VAL A 166 7.77 15.17 -7.12
C VAL A 166 6.52 16.02 -7.28
N VAL A 167 5.36 15.42 -7.05
CA VAL A 167 4.07 16.11 -7.12
C VAL A 167 3.51 16.31 -5.72
N ASN A 168 3.21 17.56 -5.36
CA ASN A 168 2.66 17.93 -4.05
C ASN A 168 1.16 18.23 -4.15
N THR A 169 0.39 17.28 -4.68
CA THR A 169 -1.04 17.43 -4.87
C THR A 169 -1.79 16.17 -4.44
N PHE A 170 -3.09 16.30 -4.20
CA PHE A 170 -3.97 15.15 -3.98
C PHE A 170 -5.17 15.16 -4.93
N SER A 171 -5.71 13.98 -5.18
CA SER A 171 -6.93 13.77 -5.96
C SER A 171 -7.90 12.88 -5.19
N VAL A 172 -9.19 13.09 -5.40
CA VAL A 172 -10.27 12.33 -4.75
C VAL A 172 -11.27 11.89 -5.80
N ALA A 173 -11.51 10.58 -5.89
CA ALA A 173 -12.63 10.05 -6.67
C ALA A 173 -13.63 9.36 -5.76
N GLU A 174 -14.90 9.44 -6.12
CA GLU A 174 -15.99 8.76 -5.43
C GLU A 174 -16.65 7.75 -6.37
N CYS A 175 -16.88 6.56 -5.82
CA CYS A 175 -17.66 5.50 -6.44
C CYS A 175 -19.13 5.67 -6.06
N THR A 176 -20.00 5.79 -7.05
CA THR A 176 -21.45 5.86 -6.90
C THR A 176 -22.10 4.69 -7.62
N GLY A 177 -23.13 4.09 -7.02
CA GLY A 177 -23.87 3.00 -7.64
C GLY A 177 -23.29 1.62 -7.38
N ASP A 178 -24.13 0.62 -7.69
CA ASP A 178 -24.03 -0.71 -7.09
C ASP A 178 -23.67 -1.82 -8.11
N GLU A 179 -23.50 -1.48 -9.38
CA GLU A 179 -23.26 -2.44 -10.47
C GLU A 179 -21.93 -2.16 -11.21
N ASN A 180 -21.25 -3.22 -11.68
CA ASN A 180 -20.08 -3.17 -12.58
C ASN A 180 -18.95 -2.19 -12.17
N TYR A 181 -18.32 -2.41 -11.01
CA TYR A 181 -17.30 -1.54 -10.38
C TYR A 181 -17.81 -0.19 -9.87
N GLY A 182 -19.10 0.12 -10.07
CA GLY A 182 -19.70 1.41 -9.77
C GLY A 182 -19.27 2.50 -10.75
N HIS A 183 -19.99 3.61 -10.73
CA HIS A 183 -19.69 4.82 -11.49
C HIS A 183 -18.72 5.69 -10.70
N TRP A 184 -17.54 5.96 -11.27
CA TRP A 184 -16.51 6.76 -10.61
C TRP A 184 -16.47 8.19 -11.12
N MET A 185 -16.31 9.15 -10.22
CA MET A 185 -16.19 10.57 -10.54
C MET A 185 -15.09 11.24 -9.72
N TRP A 186 -14.23 12.02 -10.38
CA TRP A 186 -13.26 12.88 -9.69
C TRP A 186 -13.98 14.06 -9.01
N LEU A 187 -13.97 14.07 -7.69
CA LEU A 187 -14.44 15.19 -6.86
C LEU A 187 -13.37 16.27 -6.72
N VAL A 188 -12.10 15.86 -6.66
CA VAL A 188 -10.93 16.74 -6.56
C VAL A 188 -9.88 16.24 -7.53
N ARG A 189 -9.29 17.16 -8.31
CA ARG A 189 -8.28 16.86 -9.33
C ARG A 189 -7.01 17.64 -9.06
N ASP A 190 -5.94 16.94 -8.71
CA ASP A 190 -4.59 17.47 -8.52
C ASP A 190 -4.53 18.78 -7.71
N LEU A 191 -5.28 18.86 -6.62
CA LEU A 191 -5.27 20.06 -5.78
C LEU A 191 -3.96 20.13 -5.00
N ASP A 192 -3.28 21.27 -5.10
CA ASP A 192 -2.03 21.53 -4.38
C ASP A 192 -2.19 21.38 -2.87
N TYR A 193 -1.15 20.87 -2.22
CA TYR A 193 -1.08 20.91 -0.76
C TYR A 193 -1.06 22.36 -0.28
N PRO A 194 -1.83 22.69 0.78
CA PRO A 194 -1.79 24.02 1.39
C PRO A 194 -0.38 24.40 1.87
N ALA A 195 -0.11 25.70 1.95
CA ALA A 195 1.13 26.21 2.52
C ALA A 195 1.36 25.66 3.94
N GLY A 196 2.58 25.21 4.22
CA GLY A 196 2.98 24.62 5.51
C GLY A 196 2.80 23.10 5.60
N VAL A 197 2.13 22.47 4.63
CA VAL A 197 2.16 21.01 4.49
C VAL A 197 3.47 20.61 3.81
N PRO A 198 4.26 19.70 4.41
CA PRO A 198 5.52 19.26 3.81
C PRO A 198 5.28 18.49 2.51
N SER A 199 6.28 18.46 1.64
CA SER A 199 6.27 17.53 0.52
C SER A 199 6.26 16.10 1.06
N LEU A 200 5.31 15.29 0.58
CA LEU A 200 5.21 13.88 0.96
C LEU A 200 6.13 12.98 0.12
N GLY A 201 6.83 13.54 -0.88
CA GLY A 201 7.79 12.80 -1.68
C GLY A 201 7.21 11.62 -2.46
N PHE A 202 8.06 10.63 -2.68
CA PHE A 202 7.80 9.37 -3.39
C PHE A 202 8.70 8.27 -2.81
N CYS A 203 8.47 7.00 -3.15
CA CYS A 203 9.22 5.85 -2.59
C CYS A 203 9.08 5.74 -1.06
N ASN A 204 8.37 4.72 -0.59
CA ASN A 204 7.93 4.57 0.80
C ASN A 204 6.94 5.64 1.29
N LEU A 205 6.35 6.44 0.39
CA LEU A 205 5.17 7.23 0.73
C LEU A 205 4.01 6.29 1.08
N GLN A 206 3.53 6.35 2.32
CA GLN A 206 2.45 5.48 2.80
C GLN A 206 1.26 6.29 3.31
N GLY A 207 0.09 5.64 3.31
CA GLY A 207 -1.15 6.21 3.81
C GLY A 207 -2.05 5.12 4.36
N ILE A 208 -2.61 5.34 5.55
CA ILE A 208 -3.53 4.40 6.19
C ILE A 208 -4.75 5.12 6.77
N PRO A 209 -5.95 4.52 6.69
CA PRO A 209 -7.12 5.05 7.39
C PRO A 209 -6.95 4.84 8.91
N VAL A 210 -7.21 5.90 9.67
CA VAL A 210 -7.14 5.91 11.15
C VAL A 210 -8.41 6.55 11.70
N TYR A 211 -8.68 6.42 13.01
CA TYR A 211 -9.91 6.90 13.63
C TYR A 211 -11.17 6.38 12.90
N GLU A 212 -11.19 5.09 12.57
CA GLU A 212 -12.29 4.45 11.83
C GLU A 212 -12.54 5.11 10.45
N GLY A 213 -11.49 5.63 9.81
CA GLY A 213 -11.58 6.33 8.53
C GLY A 213 -11.96 7.81 8.63
N LYS A 214 -12.15 8.36 9.84
CA LYS A 214 -12.37 9.81 10.01
C LYS A 214 -11.12 10.64 9.68
N LYS A 215 -9.95 10.02 9.69
CA LYS A 215 -8.68 10.61 9.24
C LYS A 215 -7.87 9.60 8.43
N ILE A 216 -6.92 10.11 7.66
CA ILE A 216 -5.88 9.33 6.98
C ILE A 216 -4.55 9.78 7.55
N LEU A 217 -3.74 8.86 8.05
CA LEU A 217 -2.35 9.13 8.42
C LEU A 217 -1.50 8.94 7.17
N LEU A 218 -0.80 9.99 6.78
CA LEU A 218 0.16 10.01 5.69
C LEU A 218 1.56 10.13 6.25
N THR A 219 2.49 9.37 5.68
CA THR A 219 3.91 9.49 6.00
C THR A 219 4.72 9.72 4.75
N ALA A 220 5.64 10.67 4.83
CA ALA A 220 6.46 11.05 3.69
C ALA A 220 7.31 9.86 3.20
N GLY A 221 7.56 9.84 1.90
CA GLY A 221 8.62 9.07 1.29
C GLY A 221 9.89 9.90 1.15
N ARG A 222 10.80 9.43 0.28
CA ARG A 222 12.01 10.15 -0.09
C ARG A 222 11.73 11.27 -1.09
N LEU A 223 12.60 12.28 -1.10
CA LEU A 223 12.61 13.33 -2.14
C LEU A 223 13.61 13.03 -3.27
N LYS A 224 14.54 12.08 -3.04
CA LYS A 224 15.49 11.54 -4.01
C LYS A 224 15.78 10.08 -3.65
N ASN A 225 16.13 9.24 -4.62
CA ASN A 225 16.29 7.79 -4.41
C ASN A 225 17.32 7.44 -3.31
N ASP A 226 18.45 8.15 -3.25
CA ASP A 226 19.59 7.75 -2.42
C ASP A 226 19.78 8.61 -1.15
N GLU A 227 18.85 9.51 -0.84
CA GLU A 227 18.96 10.36 0.34
C GLU A 227 18.49 9.63 1.61
N PRO A 228 19.28 9.57 2.69
CA PRO A 228 18.87 9.00 3.97
C PRO A 228 17.49 9.53 4.40
N PHE A 229 16.68 8.65 4.98
CA PHE A 229 15.32 8.98 5.35
C PHE A 229 15.06 8.57 6.80
N SER A 230 14.54 9.49 7.59
CA SER A 230 14.10 9.25 8.96
C SER A 230 12.65 9.68 9.08
N LEU A 231 11.89 8.91 9.85
CA LEU A 231 10.54 9.29 10.22
C LEU A 231 10.59 10.25 11.40
N SER A 232 9.63 11.16 11.46
CA SER A 232 9.39 12.03 12.61
C SER A 232 7.95 12.55 12.56
N GLY A 233 7.54 13.26 13.60
CA GLY A 233 6.31 14.04 13.55
C GLY A 233 6.25 15.03 12.36
N GLN A 234 7.38 15.54 11.89
CA GLN A 234 7.43 16.45 10.74
C GLN A 234 7.17 15.76 9.41
N THR A 235 7.45 14.46 9.31
CA THR A 235 7.19 13.65 8.12
C THR A 235 5.84 12.94 8.18
N CYS A 236 5.05 13.17 9.24
CA CYS A 236 3.73 12.60 9.45
C CYS A 236 2.65 13.69 9.35
N VAL A 237 1.58 13.41 8.61
CA VAL A 237 0.47 14.34 8.41
C VAL A 237 -0.86 13.60 8.53
N LEU A 238 -1.78 14.13 9.31
CA LEU A 238 -3.16 13.67 9.35
C LEU A 238 -3.98 14.44 8.33
N PHE A 239 -4.59 13.74 7.38
CA PHE A 239 -5.55 14.29 6.43
C PHE A 239 -6.98 13.97 6.88
N SER A 240 -7.89 14.92 6.72
CA SER A 240 -9.31 14.76 7.04
C SER A 240 -10.14 14.57 5.76
N PRO A 241 -10.67 13.35 5.51
CA PRO A 241 -11.48 13.06 4.32
C PRO A 241 -12.76 13.88 4.17
N THR A 242 -13.28 14.47 5.26
CA THR A 242 -14.56 15.19 5.23
C THR A 242 -14.43 16.62 4.70
N ASN A 243 -13.34 17.31 5.05
CA ASN A 243 -13.12 18.73 4.72
C ASN A 243 -11.82 18.96 3.93
N TYR A 244 -11.12 17.88 3.57
CA TYR A 244 -9.86 17.89 2.83
C TYR A 244 -8.75 18.76 3.47
N SER A 245 -8.71 18.79 4.80
CA SER A 245 -7.70 19.54 5.55
C SER A 245 -6.53 18.68 6.01
N PHE A 246 -5.35 19.26 6.10
CA PHE A 246 -4.13 18.63 6.60
C PHE A 246 -3.78 19.15 8.00
N GLN A 247 -3.30 18.27 8.87
CA GLN A 247 -2.82 18.58 10.20
C GLN A 247 -1.43 17.94 10.36
N THR A 248 -0.39 18.77 10.45
CA THR A 248 0.97 18.29 10.67
C THR A 248 1.10 17.67 12.06
N GLN A 249 2.01 16.72 12.21
CA GLN A 249 2.30 16.08 13.50
C GLN A 249 3.67 16.52 14.03
N ALA A 250 4.16 17.68 13.61
CA ALA A 250 5.53 18.17 13.85
C ALA A 250 5.91 18.31 15.35
N HIS A 251 4.92 18.29 16.24
CA HIS A 251 5.10 18.40 17.68
C HIS A 251 4.91 17.08 18.43
N THR A 252 4.65 15.97 17.73
CA THR A 252 4.57 14.66 18.38
C THR A 252 5.96 14.27 18.90
N PRO A 253 6.15 14.10 20.22
CA PRO A 253 7.38 13.58 20.80
C PRO A 253 7.53 12.09 20.50
N GLY A 254 8.74 11.58 20.71
CA GLY A 254 9.01 10.14 20.70
C GLY A 254 10.18 9.73 19.84
N ASP A 255 10.48 8.45 19.93
CA ASP A 255 11.65 7.81 19.34
C ASP A 255 11.29 7.27 17.95
N PHE A 256 11.05 8.15 16.99
CA PHE A 256 10.73 7.72 15.62
C PHE A 256 11.89 6.97 14.95
N PRO A 257 11.63 6.10 13.95
CA PRO A 257 12.67 5.42 13.20
C PRO A 257 13.65 6.37 12.51
N GLU A 258 14.95 6.19 12.76
CA GLU A 258 16.04 6.95 12.14
C GLU A 258 16.86 6.08 11.17
N ASP A 259 17.47 6.72 10.15
CA ASP A 259 18.33 6.09 9.15
C ASP A 259 17.69 4.87 8.47
N VAL A 260 16.42 5.02 8.11
CA VAL A 260 15.57 3.96 7.59
C VAL A 260 15.98 3.59 6.16
N GLY A 261 16.22 2.31 5.92
CA GLY A 261 16.33 1.75 4.56
C GLY A 261 14.96 1.77 3.87
N TRP A 262 14.00 1.05 4.45
CA TRP A 262 12.60 1.07 4.08
C TRP A 262 11.71 0.80 5.29
N TYR A 263 10.42 1.13 5.18
CA TYR A 263 9.46 0.90 6.24
C TYR A 263 8.08 0.55 5.69
N PHE A 264 7.27 -0.02 6.59
CA PHE A 264 5.85 -0.26 6.42
C PHE A 264 5.06 0.46 7.51
N LEU A 265 3.84 0.85 7.16
CA LEU A 265 2.90 1.52 8.05
C LEU A 265 1.60 0.73 8.09
N ASP A 266 1.10 0.45 9.28
CA ASP A 266 -0.25 -0.12 9.44
C ASP A 266 -1.03 0.47 10.62
N ALA A 267 -2.36 0.37 10.55
CA ALA A 267 -3.26 0.84 11.61
C ALA A 267 -3.43 -0.24 12.69
N LEU A 268 -3.17 0.11 13.95
CA LEU A 268 -3.47 -0.78 15.07
C LEU A 268 -4.96 -0.67 15.41
N THR A 269 -5.78 -1.56 14.85
CA THR A 269 -7.17 -1.72 15.24
C THR A 269 -7.26 -2.77 16.34
N ILE A 270 -7.51 -2.33 17.58
CA ILE A 270 -7.75 -3.24 18.69
C ILE A 270 -9.22 -3.63 18.64
N THR A 271 -9.54 -4.70 17.91
CA THR A 271 -10.81 -5.40 18.05
C THR A 271 -10.69 -6.33 19.26
N THR A 272 -11.07 -5.85 20.44
CA THR A 272 -11.35 -6.79 21.54
C THR A 272 -12.54 -7.65 21.13
N PRO A 273 -12.42 -8.99 21.09
CA PRO A 273 -13.60 -9.82 21.06
C PRO A 273 -14.26 -9.71 22.43
N SER A 274 -15.57 -9.46 22.45
CA SER A 274 -16.50 -9.87 23.52
C SER A 274 -16.85 -8.94 24.70
N ASP A 275 -16.70 -7.61 24.64
CA ASP A 275 -17.40 -6.76 25.63
C ASP A 275 -18.07 -5.54 25.00
N ALA A 276 -19.37 -5.67 24.72
CA ALA A 276 -20.25 -4.56 24.30
C ALA A 276 -20.48 -3.50 25.40
N SER A 277 -19.75 -3.58 26.52
CA SER A 277 -19.83 -2.65 27.66
C SER A 277 -18.51 -1.94 27.99
N ALA A 278 -17.41 -2.23 27.30
CA ALA A 278 -16.16 -1.49 27.50
C ALA A 278 -16.17 -0.20 26.65
N LEU A 279 -16.01 0.96 27.30
CA LEU A 279 -15.72 2.21 26.59
C LEU A 279 -14.48 2.00 25.70
N PRO A 280 -14.43 2.51 24.45
CA PRO A 280 -13.23 2.47 23.65
C PRO A 280 -12.21 3.42 24.28
N SER A 281 -11.44 2.94 25.25
CA SER A 281 -10.58 3.79 26.09
C SER A 281 -9.10 3.79 25.67
N GLN A 282 -8.77 3.33 24.46
CA GLN A 282 -7.41 3.41 23.95
C GLN A 282 -7.32 4.38 22.78
N ALA A 283 -6.34 5.29 22.89
CA ALA A 283 -6.00 6.23 21.84
C ALA A 283 -5.70 5.47 20.53
N PRO A 284 -6.16 6.00 19.38
CA PRO A 284 -5.88 5.39 18.09
C PRO A 284 -4.37 5.36 17.86
N ALA A 285 -3.88 4.25 17.34
CA ALA A 285 -2.46 4.06 17.12
C ALA A 285 -2.19 3.52 15.72
N ALA A 286 -1.03 3.87 15.21
CA ALA A 286 -0.41 3.27 14.04
C ALA A 286 0.84 2.52 14.48
N GLN A 287 1.37 1.70 13.57
CA GLN A 287 2.60 0.99 13.77
C GLN A 287 3.54 1.22 12.60
N PHE A 288 4.76 1.62 12.92
CA PHE A 288 5.86 1.59 11.97
C PHE A 288 6.61 0.27 12.11
N VAL A 289 6.97 -0.32 10.98
CA VAL A 289 7.96 -1.40 10.93
C VAL A 289 9.04 -0.97 9.97
N ALA A 290 10.23 -0.68 10.49
CA ALA A 290 11.31 -0.06 9.72
C ALA A 290 12.60 -0.86 9.84
N TRP A 291 13.35 -0.92 8.75
CA TRP A 291 14.65 -1.56 8.67
C TRP A 291 15.73 -0.53 8.92
N THR A 292 16.45 -0.68 10.04
CA THR A 292 17.45 0.29 10.51
C THR A 292 18.83 -0.37 10.71
N PRO A 293 19.95 0.39 10.66
CA PRO A 293 21.32 -0.14 10.70
C PRO A 293 21.71 -0.79 12.03
N TYR A 294 21.94 -2.11 12.06
CA TYR A 294 22.29 -2.87 13.28
C TYR A 294 23.79 -2.94 13.52
N ASP A 295 24.53 -3.19 12.45
CA ASP A 295 25.98 -3.08 12.38
C ASP A 295 26.35 -2.30 11.10
N HIS A 296 27.61 -2.36 10.67
CA HIS A 296 28.08 -1.60 9.52
C HIS A 296 27.39 -1.98 8.20
N ASP A 297 26.94 -3.22 8.05
CA ASP A 297 26.49 -3.76 6.76
C ASP A 297 25.06 -4.33 6.78
N SER A 298 24.42 -4.40 7.96
CA SER A 298 23.14 -5.10 8.14
C SER A 298 22.02 -4.16 8.58
N LEU A 299 20.87 -4.29 7.92
CA LEU A 299 19.60 -3.69 8.36
C LEU A 299 18.76 -4.73 9.10
N VAL A 300 18.16 -4.34 10.22
CA VAL A 300 17.29 -5.21 11.02
C VAL A 300 15.94 -4.53 11.21
N PRO A 301 14.82 -5.27 11.06
CA PRO A 301 13.51 -4.71 11.35
C PRO A 301 13.33 -4.44 12.85
N GLU A 302 12.74 -3.30 13.16
CA GLU A 302 12.21 -2.95 14.48
C GLU A 302 10.78 -2.42 14.29
N LEU A 303 10.00 -2.43 15.36
CA LEU A 303 8.61 -2.02 15.36
C LEU A 303 8.42 -0.86 16.33
N TRP A 304 7.64 0.13 15.93
CA TRP A 304 7.30 1.27 16.76
C TRP A 304 5.80 1.42 16.86
N ARG A 305 5.31 1.69 18.07
CA ARG A 305 3.93 2.11 18.29
C ARG A 305 3.87 3.63 18.21
N TYR A 306 3.10 4.13 17.26
CA TYR A 306 2.79 5.54 17.13
C TYR A 306 1.38 5.81 17.65
N THR A 307 1.26 6.33 18.86
CA THR A 307 0.00 6.78 19.45
C THR A 307 -0.37 8.14 18.86
N LEU A 308 -1.51 8.20 18.19
CA LEU A 308 -1.99 9.38 17.49
C LEU A 308 -2.71 10.33 18.46
N PRO A 309 -2.98 11.59 18.07
CA PRO A 309 -3.71 12.53 18.90
C PRO A 309 -4.99 11.95 19.53
N PRO A 310 -5.31 12.29 20.78
CA PRO A 310 -4.76 13.43 21.53
C PRO A 310 -3.51 13.13 22.38
N GLU A 311 -3.09 11.87 22.53
CA GLU A 311 -1.98 11.53 23.45
C GLU A 311 -0.59 11.77 22.84
N GLU A 312 -0.46 11.59 21.52
CA GLU A 312 0.73 11.91 20.71
C GLU A 312 2.07 11.42 21.27
N ASP A 313 2.49 10.22 20.88
CA ASP A 313 3.80 9.67 21.25
C ASP A 313 4.24 8.56 20.29
N CYS A 314 5.53 8.39 20.07
CA CYS A 314 6.08 7.29 19.27
C CYS A 314 7.13 6.54 20.09
N ARG A 315 6.99 5.22 20.22
CA ARG A 315 7.92 4.41 21.02
C ARG A 315 8.33 3.15 20.28
N SER A 316 9.62 2.84 20.33
CA SER A 316 10.14 1.53 19.92
C SER A 316 9.60 0.42 20.82
N LEU A 317 9.32 -0.74 20.24
CA LEU A 317 8.95 -1.96 20.95
C LEU A 317 10.18 -2.76 21.42
N ASN A 318 11.38 -2.34 21.03
CA ASN A 318 12.67 -2.94 21.42
C ASN A 318 12.77 -4.44 21.07
N LEU A 319 12.27 -4.82 19.89
CA LEU A 319 12.31 -6.19 19.39
C LEU A 319 13.56 -6.50 18.57
N ARG A 320 14.40 -5.50 18.31
CA ARG A 320 15.56 -5.62 17.43
C ARG A 320 16.50 -6.78 17.73
N GLU A 321 16.89 -6.98 18.99
CA GLU A 321 17.78 -8.07 19.40
C GLU A 321 17.14 -9.44 19.13
N GLN A 322 15.84 -9.55 19.39
CA GLN A 322 15.07 -10.76 19.10
C GLN A 322 15.02 -11.02 17.59
N MET A 323 14.74 -9.98 16.78
CA MET A 323 14.70 -10.09 15.32
C MET A 323 16.06 -10.53 14.75
N TRP A 324 17.15 -9.91 15.21
CA TRP A 324 18.52 -10.29 14.84
C TRP A 324 18.85 -11.74 15.21
N GLY A 325 18.44 -12.16 16.41
CA GLY A 325 18.68 -13.52 16.93
C GLY A 325 18.06 -14.64 16.10
N MET A 326 17.05 -14.34 15.27
CA MET A 326 16.41 -15.33 14.39
C MET A 326 17.28 -15.76 13.21
N ARG A 327 18.31 -14.97 12.87
CA ARG A 327 19.23 -15.24 11.74
C ARG A 327 18.49 -15.44 10.40
N LEU A 328 17.49 -14.60 10.16
CA LEU A 328 16.71 -14.55 8.91
C LEU A 328 16.88 -13.18 8.26
N ASP A 329 17.04 -13.14 6.93
CA ASP A 329 17.06 -11.88 6.16
C ASP A 329 15.62 -11.43 5.89
N PHE A 330 14.97 -10.84 6.88
CA PHE A 330 13.64 -10.27 6.72
C PHE A 330 13.67 -9.14 5.68
N ALA A 331 12.79 -9.19 4.68
CA ALA A 331 12.71 -8.15 3.65
C ALA A 331 11.34 -7.49 3.58
N MET A 332 10.28 -8.23 3.90
CA MET A 332 8.90 -7.75 3.77
C MET A 332 8.12 -7.99 5.06
N PHE A 333 7.12 -7.13 5.27
CA PHE A 333 6.23 -7.18 6.41
C PHE A 333 4.79 -6.91 5.99
N ALA A 334 3.85 -7.57 6.65
CA ALA A 334 2.43 -7.27 6.53
C ALA A 334 1.71 -7.53 7.85
N VAL A 335 0.72 -6.69 8.14
CA VAL A 335 -0.28 -6.98 9.16
C VAL A 335 -1.53 -7.51 8.48
N ILE A 336 -1.99 -8.69 8.89
CA ILE A 336 -3.14 -9.36 8.26
C ILE A 336 -4.07 -9.86 9.35
N GLY A 337 -5.27 -9.28 9.41
CA GLY A 337 -6.23 -9.54 10.49
C GLY A 337 -5.66 -9.24 11.87
N GLY A 338 -4.85 -8.19 12.01
CA GLY A 338 -4.20 -7.80 13.26
C GLY A 338 -2.98 -8.64 13.68
N ARG A 339 -2.56 -9.61 12.86
CA ARG A 339 -1.37 -10.45 13.09
C ARG A 339 -0.18 -9.97 12.27
N HIS A 340 1.02 -10.04 12.84
CA HIS A 340 2.25 -9.49 12.28
C HIS A 340 3.06 -10.58 11.58
N PHE A 341 3.17 -10.49 10.26
CA PHE A 341 3.90 -11.46 9.44
C PHE A 341 5.13 -10.83 8.83
N PHE A 342 6.27 -11.47 9.04
CA PHE A 342 7.54 -11.14 8.39
C PHE A 342 7.88 -12.20 7.35
N PHE A 343 8.34 -11.77 6.19
CA PHE A 343 8.80 -12.64 5.12
C PHE A 343 10.30 -12.44 4.89
N ALA A 344 11.03 -13.54 4.83
CA ALA A 344 12.48 -13.54 4.76
C ALA A 344 13.00 -14.07 3.43
N ARG A 345 14.06 -13.43 2.92
CA ARG A 345 14.77 -13.89 1.73
C ARG A 345 15.46 -15.21 1.99
N ASP A 346 15.34 -16.07 1.01
CA ASP A 346 16.09 -17.31 0.91
C ASP A 346 17.54 -17.01 0.51
N SER A 347 18.51 -17.56 1.25
CA SER A 347 19.92 -17.28 1.02
C SER A 347 20.50 -17.91 -0.25
N GLU A 348 19.85 -18.95 -0.79
CA GLU A 348 20.33 -19.66 -1.99
C GLU A 348 19.73 -19.08 -3.27
N THR A 349 18.45 -18.67 -3.20
CA THR A 349 17.68 -18.21 -4.36
C THR A 349 17.41 -16.70 -4.36
N SER A 350 17.79 -15.98 -3.32
CA SER A 350 17.49 -14.55 -3.12
C SER A 350 15.98 -14.20 -3.16
N THR A 351 15.09 -15.18 -2.99
CA THR A 351 13.62 -14.97 -3.10
C THR A 351 12.96 -14.74 -1.74
N THR A 352 12.07 -13.75 -1.65
CA THR A 352 11.51 -13.22 -0.38
C THR A 352 10.40 -14.09 0.26
N TYR A 353 9.60 -14.80 -0.53
CA TYR A 353 8.34 -15.39 -0.04
C TYR A 353 8.44 -16.88 0.30
N THR A 354 9.63 -17.33 0.68
CA THR A 354 9.95 -18.74 1.00
C THR A 354 9.76 -19.05 2.48
N THR A 355 10.08 -18.10 3.35
CA THR A 355 9.98 -18.19 4.80
C THR A 355 9.07 -17.10 5.35
N CYS A 356 8.17 -17.47 6.26
CA CYS A 356 7.24 -16.56 6.91
C CYS A 356 7.23 -16.82 8.41
N VAL A 357 7.33 -15.75 9.21
CA VAL A 357 7.34 -15.79 10.67
C VAL A 357 6.22 -14.88 11.18
N GLU A 358 5.33 -15.43 12.00
CA GLU A 358 4.35 -14.64 12.75
C GLU A 358 4.99 -14.18 14.07
N ILE A 359 5.01 -12.88 14.32
CA ILE A 359 5.44 -12.29 15.59
C ILE A 359 4.19 -11.93 16.40
N LYS A 360 4.16 -12.33 17.67
CA LYS A 360 3.06 -12.00 18.58
C LYS A 360 3.49 -10.83 19.46
N LEU A 361 2.74 -9.73 19.39
CA LEU A 361 2.99 -8.48 20.11
C LEU A 361 2.09 -8.31 21.33
#